data_AF-A0A2K3LIJ7-F1
#
_entry.id   AF-A0A2K3LIJ7-F1
#
_cell.length_a   1.000
_cell.length_b   1.000
_cell.length_c   1.000
_cell.angle_alpha   90.00
_cell.angle_beta   90.00
_cell.angle_gamma   90.00
#
_symmetry.space_group_name_H-M   'P 1'
#
loop_
_entity.id
_entity.type
_entity.pdbx_description
1 polymer ?
#
loop_
_entity_poly.entity_id
_entity_poly.type
_entity_poly.pdbx_seq_one_letter_code
_entity_poly.pdbx_strand_id
1 'polypeptide(L)'
;MQVAERTLFLWNNEHIVGLIAQNRTVILPIIFEALEKNVQSHWNQAVNGLTVNVRKMFLEMDAELFEECQRQYLEKEAKAKEVEELRELNWKRLADAAAQNGADMVTA
;
A
#
# COMPACT_ATOMS: atom_id res chain seq x y z
N MET A 1 -17.32 6.33 6.78
CA MET A 1 -16.67 7.22 7.76
C MET A 1 -16.69 6.61 9.17
N GLN A 2 -17.88 6.26 9.70
CA GLN A 2 -18.04 5.71 11.07
C GLN A 2 -17.15 4.51 11.40
N VAL A 3 -16.88 3.60 10.45
CA VAL A 3 -16.01 2.42 10.70
C VAL A 3 -14.55 2.84 10.89
N ALA A 4 -14.01 3.69 10.01
CA ALA A 4 -12.63 4.16 10.14
C ALA A 4 -12.42 4.98 11.42
N GLU A 5 -13.35 5.87 11.75
CA GLU A 5 -13.31 6.66 12.98
C GLU A 5 -13.36 5.76 14.23
N ARG A 6 -14.30 4.81 14.31
CA ARG A 6 -14.42 3.90 15.46
C ARG A 6 -13.22 2.96 15.60
N THR A 7 -12.65 2.47 14.50
CA THR A 7 -11.43 1.65 14.54
C THR A 7 -10.22 2.49 14.99
N LEU A 8 -10.13 3.75 14.57
CA LEU A 8 -9.04 4.64 14.97
C LEU A 8 -9.14 5.08 16.45
N PHE A 9 -10.33 5.10 17.05
CA PHE A 9 -10.51 5.34 18.49
C PHE A 9 -9.85 4.27 19.38
N LEU A 10 -9.61 3.05 18.87
CA LEU A 10 -8.89 2.02 19.62
C LEU A 10 -7.46 2.44 19.96
N TRP A 11 -6.88 3.34 19.18
CA TRP A 11 -5.55 3.92 19.42
C TRP A 11 -5.51 4.97 20.52
N ASN A 12 -6.67 5.45 20.99
CA ASN A 12 -6.75 6.30 22.18
C ASN A 12 -6.85 5.47 23.47
N ASN A 13 -6.96 4.14 23.37
CA ASN A 13 -7.02 3.26 24.52
C ASN A 13 -5.61 2.74 24.85
N GLU A 14 -5.02 3.26 25.94
CA GLU A 14 -3.65 2.91 26.36
C GLU A 14 -3.43 1.40 26.55
N HIS A 15 -4.45 0.67 26.99
CA HIS A 15 -4.35 -0.79 27.14
C HIS A 15 -4.23 -1.50 25.79
N ILE A 16 -5.01 -1.08 24.79
CA ILE A 16 -4.93 -1.63 23.44
C ILE A 16 -3.59 -1.25 22.79
N VAL A 17 -3.16 0.00 22.92
CA VAL A 17 -1.86 0.46 22.44
C VAL A 17 -0.72 -0.33 23.11
N GLY A 18 -0.82 -0.62 24.41
CA GLY A 18 0.14 -1.46 25.13
C GLY A 18 0.23 -2.87 24.56
N LEU A 19 -0.91 -3.52 24.26
CA LEU A 19 -0.92 -4.84 23.63
C LEU A 19 -0.35 -4.81 22.20
N ILE A 20 -0.66 -3.77 21.43
CA ILE A 20 -0.10 -3.56 20.09
C ILE A 20 1.42 -3.41 20.18
N ALA A 21 1.91 -2.66 21.16
CA ALA A 21 3.35 -2.43 21.35
C ALA A 21 4.12 -3.72 21.69
N GLN A 22 3.51 -4.59 22.49
CA GLN A 22 4.08 -5.90 22.82
C GLN A 22 4.14 -6.84 21.61
N ASN A 23 3.21 -6.70 20.66
CA ASN A 23 3.09 -7.57 19.49
C ASN A 23 3.49 -6.85 18.17
N ARG A 24 4.20 -5.73 18.28
CA ARG A 24 4.49 -4.82 17.16
C ARG A 24 5.22 -5.50 15.99
N THR A 25 6.09 -6.48 16.28
CA THR A 25 6.84 -7.25 15.28
C THR A 25 5.96 -8.06 14.32
N VAL A 26 4.74 -8.39 14.74
CA VAL A 26 3.74 -9.09 13.92
C VAL A 26 2.73 -8.09 13.36
N ILE A 27 2.25 -7.16 14.18
CA ILE A 27 1.16 -6.25 13.81
C ILE A 27 1.62 -5.22 12.77
N LEU A 28 2.78 -4.58 12.99
CA LEU A 28 3.23 -3.48 12.13
C LEU A 28 3.39 -3.92 10.67
N PRO A 29 4.10 -5.03 10.34
CA PRO A 29 4.22 -5.48 8.95
C PRO A 29 2.88 -5.73 8.24
N ILE A 30 1.85 -6.19 8.96
CA ILE A 30 0.53 -6.50 8.40
C ILE A 30 -0.22 -5.22 8.00
N ILE A 31 -0.14 -4.18 8.83
CA ILE A 31 -0.93 -2.96 8.63
C ILE A 31 -0.16 -1.86 7.90
N PHE A 32 1.16 -1.98 7.77
CA PHE A 32 2.05 -0.94 7.24
C PHE A 32 1.60 -0.44 5.85
N GLU A 33 1.37 -1.35 4.91
CA GLU A 33 0.92 -1.02 3.55
C GLU A 33 -0.40 -0.24 3.55
N ALA A 34 -1.34 -0.60 4.44
CA ALA A 34 -2.61 0.12 4.55
C ALA A 34 -2.41 1.54 5.10
N LEU A 35 -1.48 1.72 6.05
CA LEU A 35 -1.12 3.04 6.58
C LEU A 35 -0.51 3.93 5.49
N GLU A 36 0.47 3.42 4.74
CA GLU A 36 1.12 4.20 3.67
C GLU A 36 0.14 4.62 2.56
N LYS A 37 -0.71 3.69 2.09
CA LYS A 37 -1.75 4.01 1.09
C LYS A 37 -2.73 5.08 1.56
N ASN A 38 -3.13 5.01 2.84
CA ASN A 38 -4.03 5.99 3.43
C ASN A 38 -3.36 7.36 3.55
N VAL A 39 -2.08 7.43 3.93
CA VAL A 39 -1.34 8.70 3.99
C VAL A 39 -1.23 9.34 2.61
N GLN A 40 -1.00 8.55 1.56
CA GLN A 40 -0.83 9.06 0.21
C GLN A 40 -2.12 9.57 -0.44
N SER A 41 -3.26 8.91 -0.21
CA SER A 41 -4.42 9.06 -1.10
C SER A 41 -5.79 9.05 -0.41
N HIS A 42 -5.86 9.06 0.92
CA HIS A 42 -7.17 9.05 1.59
C HIS A 42 -7.91 10.38 1.43
N TRP A 43 -9.12 10.34 0.87
CA TRP A 43 -9.95 11.50 0.53
C TRP A 43 -10.42 12.33 1.75
N ASN A 44 -10.54 11.69 2.93
CA ASN A 44 -10.93 12.36 4.18
C ASN A 44 -9.70 12.79 4.98
N GLN A 45 -9.55 14.11 5.19
CA GLN A 45 -8.43 14.71 5.90
C GLN A 45 -8.32 14.29 7.38
N ALA A 46 -9.44 14.08 8.09
CA ALA A 46 -9.40 13.65 9.48
C ALA A 46 -8.85 12.22 9.61
N VAL A 47 -9.28 11.32 8.72
CA VAL A 47 -8.75 9.95 8.66
C VAL A 47 -7.27 9.95 8.27
N ASN A 48 -6.87 10.82 7.34
CA ASN A 48 -5.47 10.98 6.97
C ASN A 48 -4.63 11.44 8.18
N GLY A 49 -5.06 12.47 8.90
CA GLY A 49 -4.38 12.96 10.11
C GLY A 49 -4.26 11.89 11.21
N LEU A 50 -5.32 11.12 11.46
CA LEU A 50 -5.26 10.00 12.40
C LEU A 50 -4.29 8.90 11.95
N THR A 51 -4.26 8.60 10.65
CA THR A 51 -3.31 7.62 10.09
C THR A 51 -1.87 8.08 10.27
N VAL A 52 -1.58 9.37 10.04
CA VAL A 52 -0.26 9.97 10.28
C VAL A 52 0.15 9.85 11.75
N ASN A 53 -0.79 10.06 12.69
CA ASN A 53 -0.51 9.88 14.11
C ASN A 53 -0.16 8.42 14.45
N VAL A 54 -0.92 7.45 13.95
CA VAL A 54 -0.64 6.01 14.14
C VAL A 54 0.72 5.62 13.57
N ARG A 55 1.02 6.10 12.36
CA ARG A 55 2.32 5.90 11.72
C ARG A 55 3.46 6.45 12.58
N LYS A 56 3.30 7.65 13.13
CA LYS A 56 4.29 8.28 14.01
C LYS A 56 4.50 7.49 15.30
N MET A 57 3.43 6.99 15.92
CA MET A 57 3.53 6.15 17.12
C MET A 57 4.36 4.90 16.88
N PHE A 58 4.20 4.23 15.74
CA PHE A 58 5.02 3.06 15.41
C PHE A 58 6.48 3.40 15.16
N LEU A 59 6.75 4.52 14.49
CA LEU A 59 8.12 4.99 14.28
C LEU A 59 8.81 5.32 15.62
N GLU A 60 8.11 6.00 16.53
CA GLU A 60 8.62 6.33 17.88
C GLU A 60 8.80 5.07 18.75
N MET A 61 7.99 4.04 18.53
CA MET A 61 8.02 2.80 19.30
C MET A 61 9.16 1.86 18.89
N ASP A 62 9.41 1.72 17.59
CA ASP A 62 10.44 0.84 17.06
C ASP A 62 10.87 1.29 15.66
N ALA A 63 11.86 2.19 15.61
CA ALA A 63 12.32 2.77 14.36
C ALA A 63 12.95 1.74 13.42
N GLU A 64 13.70 0.76 13.95
CA GLU A 64 14.35 -0.27 13.13
C GLU A 64 13.31 -1.16 12.44
N LEU A 65 12.29 -1.62 13.18
CA LEU A 65 11.21 -2.39 12.61
C LEU A 65 10.41 -1.57 11.57
N PHE A 66 10.18 -0.29 11.85
CA PHE A 66 9.48 0.61 10.94
C PHE A 66 10.25 0.78 9.62
N GLU A 67 11.56 1.04 9.70
CA GLU A 67 12.44 1.17 8.53
C GLU A 67 12.49 -0.13 7.71
N GLU A 68 12.52 -1.29 8.37
CA GLU A 68 12.45 -2.57 7.68
C GLU A 68 11.13 -2.75 6.92
N CYS A 69 10.00 -2.45 7.55
CA CYS A 69 8.69 -2.48 6.87
C CYS A 69 8.65 -1.50 5.68
N GLN A 70 9.25 -0.32 5.84
CA GLN A 70 9.35 0.68 4.78
C GLN A 70 10.17 0.18 3.58
N ARG A 71 11.33 -0.47 3.83
CA ARG A 71 12.13 -1.07 2.76
C ARG A 71 11.36 -2.15 2.01
N GLN A 72 10.73 -3.08 2.73
CA GLN A 72 9.95 -4.16 2.13
C GLN A 72 8.77 -3.61 1.29
N TYR A 73 8.10 -2.56 1.78
CA TYR A 73 7.03 -1.90 1.06
C TYR A 73 7.52 -1.29 -0.27
N LEU A 74 8.62 -0.54 -0.24
CA LEU A 74 9.19 0.07 -1.45
C LEU A 74 9.67 -0.97 -2.48
N GLU A 75 10.27 -2.06 -2.01
CA GLU A 75 10.66 -3.18 -2.88
C GLU A 75 9.45 -3.83 -3.54
N LYS A 76 8.36 -4.02 -2.79
CA LYS A 76 7.09 -4.55 -3.31
C LYS A 76 6.47 -3.61 -4.35
N GLU A 77 6.46 -2.30 -4.11
CA GLU A 77 5.97 -1.32 -5.08
C GLU A 77 6.79 -1.32 -6.37
N ALA A 78 8.13 -1.36 -6.26
CA ALA A 78 9.01 -1.42 -7.42
C ALA A 78 8.75 -2.67 -8.27
N LYS A 79 8.64 -3.84 -7.64
CA LYS A 79 8.30 -5.09 -8.34
C LYS A 79 6.92 -5.05 -8.97
N ALA A 80 5.91 -4.51 -8.27
CA ALA A 80 4.56 -4.38 -8.81
C ALA A 80 4.54 -3.49 -10.07
N LYS A 81 5.32 -2.39 -10.05
CA LYS A 81 5.46 -1.49 -11.19
C LYS A 81 6.13 -2.18 -12.38
N GLU A 82 7.22 -2.91 -12.16
CA GLU A 82 7.91 -3.67 -13.22
C GLU A 82 6.98 -4.70 -13.87
N VAL A 83 6.18 -5.41 -13.07
CA VAL A 83 5.19 -6.38 -13.57
C VAL A 83 4.12 -5.70 -14.43
N GLU A 84 3.66 -4.51 -14.02
CA GLU A 84 2.67 -3.74 -14.79
C GLU A 84 3.25 -3.23 -16.10
N GLU A 85 4.47 -2.68 -16.10
CA GLU A 85 5.16 -2.23 -17.32
C GLU A 85 5.36 -3.38 -18.33
N LEU A 86 5.73 -4.57 -17.84
CA LEU A 86 5.84 -5.77 -18.68
C LEU A 86 4.49 -6.19 -19.24
N ARG A 87 3.41 -6.10 -18.44
CA ARG A 87 2.05 -6.39 -18.89
C ARG A 87 1.62 -5.43 -20.00
N GLU A 88 1.85 -4.13 -19.83
CA GLU A 88 1.54 -3.11 -20.84
C GLU A 88 2.31 -3.35 -22.15
N LEU A 89 3.60 -3.68 -22.07
CA LEU A 89 4.41 -3.98 -23.25
C LEU A 89 3.90 -5.22 -24.00
N ASN A 90 3.55 -6.28 -23.27
CA ASN A 90 2.99 -7.50 -23.87
C ASN A 90 1.64 -7.22 -24.53
N TRP A 91 0.78 -6.41 -23.91
CA TRP A 91 -0.50 -6.02 -24.47
C TRP A 91 -0.34 -5.20 -25.75
N LYS A 92 0.64 -4.29 -25.78
CA LYS A 92 0.97 -3.51 -26.97
C LYS A 92 1.46 -4.39 -28.12
N ARG A 93 2.37 -5.33 -27.86
CA ARG A 93 2.84 -6.29 -28.87
C ARG A 93 1.71 -7.14 -29.44
N LEU A 94 0.78 -7.57 -28.60
CA LEU A 94 -0.38 -8.34 -29.03
C LEU A 94 -1.31 -7.50 -29.94
N ALA A 95 -1.55 -6.24 -29.56
CA ALA A 95 -2.36 -5.31 -30.35
C ALA A 95 -1.72 -5.04 -31.72
N ASP A 96 -0.40 -4.80 -31.76
CA ASP A 96 0.36 -4.55 -32.99
C ASP A 96 0.31 -5.78 -33.93
N ALA A 97 0.50 -7.00 -33.39
CA ALA A 97 0.42 -8.24 -34.16
C ALA A 97 -1.00 -8.50 -34.70
N ALA A 98 -2.05 -8.19 -33.91
CA ALA A 98 -3.43 -8.31 -34.37
C ALA A 98 -3.74 -7.31 -35.50
N ALA A 99 -3.23 -6.08 -35.42
CA ALA A 99 -3.39 -5.07 -36.46
C ALA A 99 -2.71 -5.47 -37.78
N GLN A 100 -1.53 -6.10 -37.71
CA GLN A 100 -0.81 -6.60 -38.89
C GLN A 100 -1.56 -7.77 -39.55
N ASN A 101 -2.00 -8.76 -38.77
CA ASN A 101 -2.78 -9.89 -39.30
C ASN A 101 -4.15 -9.48 -39.86
N GLY A 102 -4.77 -8.42 -39.31
CA GLY A 102 -6.00 -7.85 -39.83
C GLY A 102 -5.81 -7.13 -41.17
N ALA A 103 -4.63 -6.56 -41.43
CA ALA A 103 -4.29 -5.96 -42.71
C ALA A 103 -4.08 -7.02 -43.80
N ASP A 104 -3.41 -8.13 -43.47
CA ASP A 104 -3.14 -9.22 -44.41
C ASP A 104 -4.41 -10.00 -44.83
N MET A 105 -5.47 -10.00 -44.01
CA MET A 105 -6.78 -10.57 -44.39
C MET A 105 -7.64 -9.65 -45.26
N VAL A 106 -7.34 -8.35 -45.35
CA VAL A 106 -8.10 -7.39 -46.17
C VAL A 106 -7.50 -7.23 -47.58
N THR A 107 -6.25 -7.66 -47.77
CA THR A 107 -5.52 -7.62 -49.05
C THR A 107 -5.45 -8.96 -49.79
N ALA A 108 -6.09 -10.02 -49.29
CA ALA A 108 -6.25 -11.32 -49.94
C ALA A 108 -7.70 -11.56 -50.39
#